data_AF-A0A917BS05-F1
#
_entry.id   AF-A0A917BS05-F1
#
_cell.length_a   1.000
_cell.length_b   1.000
_cell.length_c   1.000
_cell.angle_alpha   90.00
_cell.angle_beta   90.00
_cell.angle_gamma   90.00
#
_symmetry.space_group_name_H-M   'P 1'
#
loop_
_entity.id
_entity.type
_entity.pdbx_description
1 polymer ?
#
loop_
_entity_poly.entity_id
_entity_poly.type
_entity_poly.pdbx_seq_one_letter_code
_entity_poly.pdbx_strand_id
1 'polypeptide(L)'
;MGRTKIRAAQEQLGCMWGLGRPLRLSEMGRALRLGGRDPGQTVVRWATNGGPSGPAAVALEMMLAGAPPPDPLSVIVRTKTSQQAPLQPDIKPEKCKT
;
A
#
# COMPACT_ATOMS: atom_id res chain seq x y z
N MET A 1 -9.79 -10.52 -9.16
CA MET A 1 -8.50 -9.79 -9.03
C MET A 1 -7.34 -10.80 -9.00
N GLY A 2 -6.52 -10.88 -10.06
CA GLY A 2 -5.36 -11.78 -10.08
C GLY A 2 -4.10 -11.14 -9.47
N ARG A 3 -3.03 -11.92 -9.26
CA ARG A 3 -1.72 -11.45 -8.73
C ARG A 3 -1.21 -10.16 -9.37
N THR A 4 -1.38 -10.00 -10.68
CA THR A 4 -1.00 -8.78 -11.41
C THR A 4 -1.74 -7.53 -10.92
N LYS A 5 -3.03 -7.66 -10.57
CA LYS A 5 -3.86 -6.53 -10.09
C LYS A 5 -3.48 -6.10 -8.67
N ILE A 6 -3.10 -7.03 -7.79
CA ILE A 6 -2.58 -6.69 -6.47
C ILE A 6 -1.26 -5.94 -6.59
N ARG A 7 -0.36 -6.42 -7.46
CA ARG A 7 0.91 -5.75 -7.71
C ARG A 7 0.74 -4.34 -8.29
N ALA A 8 -0.15 -4.19 -9.27
CA ALA A 8 -0.48 -2.87 -9.83
C ALA A 8 -1.03 -1.92 -8.76
N ALA A 9 -1.90 -2.41 -7.87
CA ALA A 9 -2.41 -1.61 -6.76
C ALA A 9 -1.29 -1.19 -5.79
N GLN A 10 -0.33 -2.08 -5.48
CA GLN A 10 0.82 -1.74 -4.65
C GLN A 10 1.69 -0.65 -5.28
N GLU A 11 1.94 -0.73 -6.59
CA GLU A 11 2.70 0.24 -7.37
C GLU A 11 1.99 1.60 -7.38
N GLN A 12 0.71 1.62 -7.75
CA GLN A 12 -0.09 2.83 -7.83
C GLN A 12 -0.21 3.54 -6.47
N LEU A 13 -0.60 2.83 -5.41
CA LEU A 13 -0.69 3.42 -4.07
C LEU A 13 0.67 3.91 -3.58
N GLY A 14 1.75 3.20 -3.90
CA GLY A 14 3.10 3.59 -3.50
C GLY A 14 3.54 4.89 -4.17
N CYS A 15 3.17 5.08 -5.43
CA CYS A 15 3.34 6.34 -6.11
C CYS A 15 2.46 7.45 -5.50
N MET A 16 1.16 7.21 -5.36
CA MET A 16 0.19 8.21 -4.88
C MET A 16 0.55 8.73 -3.48
N TRP A 17 1.11 7.88 -2.64
CA TRP A 17 1.51 8.23 -1.27
C TRP A 17 2.96 8.70 -1.16
N GLY A 18 3.65 8.92 -2.27
CA GLY A 18 5.00 9.49 -2.31
C GLY A 18 6.10 8.58 -1.75
N LEU A 19 5.90 7.25 -1.77
CA LEU A 19 6.86 6.30 -1.17
C LEU A 19 8.06 6.00 -2.08
N GLY A 20 7.98 6.33 -3.38
CA GLY A 20 9.03 6.02 -4.36
C GLY A 20 9.24 4.52 -4.61
N ARG A 21 8.36 3.68 -4.08
CA ARG A 21 8.37 2.22 -4.21
C ARG A 21 6.95 1.67 -4.10
N PRO A 22 6.69 0.45 -4.59
CA PRO A 22 5.44 -0.24 -4.32
C PRO A 22 5.23 -0.45 -2.82
N LEU A 23 3.97 -0.45 -2.38
CA LEU A 23 3.62 -0.86 -1.02
C LEU A 23 4.05 -2.31 -0.78
N ARG A 24 4.50 -2.60 0.44
CA ARG A 24 4.63 -3.99 0.91
C ARG A 24 3.24 -4.56 1.17
N LEU A 25 3.10 -5.88 1.06
CA LEU A 25 1.84 -6.57 1.32
C LEU A 25 1.32 -6.31 2.74
N SER A 26 2.23 -6.25 3.74
CA SER A 26 1.87 -5.92 5.11
C SER A 26 1.46 -4.46 5.31
N GLU A 27 2.00 -3.52 4.51
CA GLU A 27 1.58 -2.11 4.51
C GLU A 27 0.19 -1.98 3.90
N MET A 28 -0.06 -2.63 2.76
CA MET A 28 -1.38 -2.69 2.13
C MET A 28 -2.43 -3.32 3.06
N GLY A 29 -2.08 -4.42 3.74
CA GLY A 29 -2.96 -5.04 4.73
C GLY A 29 -3.29 -4.12 5.90
N ARG A 30 -2.33 -3.32 6.39
CA ARG A 30 -2.58 -2.31 7.43
C ARG A 30 -3.44 -1.16 6.95
N ALA A 31 -3.20 -0.66 5.74
CA ALA A 31 -4.02 0.39 5.14
C ALA A 31 -5.49 -0.03 5.03
N LEU A 32 -5.75 -1.33 4.81
CA LEU A 32 -7.09 -1.92 4.77
C LEU A 32 -7.60 -2.38 6.13
N ARG A 33 -6.89 -2.09 7.24
CA ARG A 33 -7.20 -2.54 8.60
C ARG A 33 -7.46 -4.05 8.71
N LEU A 34 -6.72 -4.84 7.94
CA LEU A 34 -6.79 -6.29 8.05
C LEU A 34 -6.20 -6.72 9.41
N GLY A 35 -6.95 -7.54 10.13
CA GLY A 35 -6.53 -8.09 11.41
C GLY A 35 -5.49 -9.21 11.27
N GLY A 36 -4.98 -9.66 12.42
CA GLY A 36 -4.06 -10.80 12.53
C GLY A 36 -2.60 -10.39 12.73
N ARG A 37 -1.76 -11.40 13.04
CA ARG A 37 -0.33 -11.21 13.34
C ARG A 37 0.48 -10.73 12.13
N ASP A 38 0.10 -11.17 10.93
CA ASP A 38 0.68 -10.73 9.66
C ASP A 38 -0.44 -10.41 8.65
N PRO A 39 -0.88 -9.14 8.57
CA PRO A 39 -1.94 -8.75 7.64
C PRO A 39 -1.54 -8.90 6.17
N GLY A 40 -0.23 -9.04 5.87
CA GLY A 40 0.25 -9.28 4.51
C GLY A 40 -0.16 -10.64 3.96
N GLN A 41 -0.32 -11.67 4.80
CA GLN A 41 -0.75 -13.00 4.35
C GLN A 41 -2.15 -12.99 3.73
N THR A 42 -3.06 -12.14 4.22
CA THR A 42 -4.39 -12.00 3.64
C THR A 42 -4.30 -11.43 2.22
N VAL A 43 -3.41 -10.45 2.01
CA VAL A 43 -3.15 -9.87 0.69
C VAL A 43 -2.49 -10.89 -0.26
N VAL A 44 -1.61 -11.75 0.25
CA VAL A 44 -1.06 -12.90 -0.52
C VAL A 44 -2.19 -13.82 -0.99
N ARG A 45 -3.13 -14.17 -0.11
CA ARG A 45 -4.28 -15.02 -0.46
C ARG A 45 -5.16 -14.37 -1.52
N TRP A 46 -5.36 -13.05 -1.46
CA TRP A 46 -6.10 -12.33 -2.50
C TRP A 46 -5.42 -12.42 -3.86
N ALA A 47 -4.09 -12.38 -3.91
CA ALA A 47 -3.35 -12.52 -5.16
C ALA A 47 -3.58 -13.88 -5.84
N THR A 48 -3.91 -14.93 -5.08
CA THR A 48 -4.20 -16.28 -5.62
C THR A 48 -5.69 -16.56 -5.79
N ASN A 49 -6.56 -15.97 -4.95
CA ASN A 49 -7.97 -16.36 -4.83
C ASN A 49 -8.95 -15.33 -5.40
N GLY A 50 -8.51 -14.50 -6.35
CA GLY A 50 -9.42 -13.58 -7.04
C GLY A 50 -9.64 -12.24 -6.34
N GLY A 51 -8.82 -11.85 -5.37
CA GLY A 51 -8.82 -10.51 -4.78
C GLY A 51 -9.53 -10.37 -3.44
N PRO A 52 -9.53 -9.14 -2.88
CA PRO A 52 -10.46 -8.79 -1.82
C PRO A 52 -11.91 -8.85 -2.34
N SER A 53 -12.84 -9.07 -1.42
CA SER A 53 -14.28 -8.97 -1.66
C SER A 53 -14.93 -8.08 -0.60
N GLY A 54 -16.18 -7.68 -0.85
CA GLY A 54 -16.97 -6.90 0.10
C GLY A 54 -16.31 -5.58 0.48
N PRO A 55 -16.35 -5.17 1.76
CA PRO A 55 -15.81 -3.88 2.21
C PRO A 55 -14.34 -3.64 1.87
N ALA A 56 -13.52 -4.70 1.88
CA ALA A 56 -12.10 -4.58 1.57
C ALA A 56 -11.85 -4.24 0.09
N ALA A 57 -12.70 -4.73 -0.82
CA ALA A 57 -12.61 -4.39 -2.24
C ALA A 57 -12.96 -2.92 -2.47
N VAL A 58 -14.06 -2.46 -1.88
CA VAL A 58 -14.50 -1.06 -1.97
C VAL A 58 -13.45 -0.11 -1.38
N ALA A 59 -12.91 -0.41 -0.20
CA ALA A 59 -11.87 0.41 0.42
C ALA A 59 -10.62 0.51 -0.47
N LEU A 60 -10.22 -0.59 -1.10
CA LEU A 60 -9.09 -0.59 -2.04
C LEU A 60 -9.38 0.27 -3.27
N GLU A 61 -10.58 0.15 -3.86
CA GLU A 61 -11.01 0.98 -5.00
C GLU A 61 -11.04 2.47 -4.66
N MET A 62 -11.58 2.83 -3.49
CA MET A 62 -11.60 4.22 -3.01
C MET A 62 -10.17 4.77 -2.85
N MET A 63 -9.26 4.00 -2.27
CA MET A 63 -7.86 4.43 -2.12
C MET A 63 -7.17 4.59 -3.47
N LEU A 64 -7.41 3.69 -4.42
CA LEU A 64 -6.90 3.80 -5.79
C LEU A 64 -7.47 5.02 -6.53
N ALA A 65 -8.68 5.45 -6.17
CA ALA A 65 -9.30 6.68 -6.67
C ALA A 65 -8.79 7.96 -5.96
N GLY A 66 -7.88 7.86 -4.98
CA GLY A 66 -7.28 9.00 -4.30
C GLY A 66 -7.72 9.20 -2.85
N ALA A 67 -8.62 8.37 -2.33
CA ALA A 67 -8.98 8.45 -0.92
C ALA A 67 -7.77 8.11 -0.03
N PRO A 68 -7.54 8.84 1.07
CA PRO A 68 -6.49 8.50 2.02
C PRO A 68 -6.85 7.22 2.79
N PRO A 69 -5.85 6.45 3.26
CA PRO A 69 -6.10 5.36 4.18
C PRO A 69 -6.66 5.87 5.52
N PRO A 70 -7.36 5.03 6.30
CA PRO A 70 -8.01 5.43 7.55
C PRO A 70 -7.02 5.72 8.70
N ASP A 71 -5.79 5.24 8.58
CA ASP A 71 -4.71 5.47 9.54
C ASP A 71 -3.58 6.27 8.87
N PRO A 72 -2.81 7.07 9.62
CA PRO A 72 -1.74 7.87 9.03
C PRO A 72 -0.65 6.97 8.42
N LEU A 73 -0.04 7.45 7.32
CA LEU A 73 0.98 6.70 6.58
C LEU A 73 2.18 6.30 7.45
N SER A 74 2.52 7.08 8.48
CA SER A 74 3.60 6.76 9.44
C SER A 74 3.34 5.48 10.24
N VAL A 75 2.07 5.11 10.47
CA VAL A 75 1.68 3.88 11.16
C VAL A 75 1.64 2.70 10.20
N ILE A 76 1.18 2.95 8.97
CA ILE A 76 1.07 1.95 7.92
C ILE A 76 2.46 1.52 7.44
N VAL A 77 3.24 2.50 6.99
CA VAL A 77 4.61 2.36 6.51
C VAL A 77 5.52 2.37 7.72
N ARG A 78 5.68 1.20 8.35
CA ARG A 78 6.63 1.05 9.46
C ARG A 78 8.03 1.38 8.94
N THR A 79 8.51 2.58 9.20
CA THR A 79 9.93 2.90 9.08
C THR A 79 10.64 2.08 10.15
N LYS A 80 11.57 1.20 9.75
CA LYS A 80 12.58 0.70 10.68
C LYS A 80 13.47 1.90 11.00
N THR A 81 13.09 2.71 11.98
CA THR A 81 13.99 3.71 12.55
C THR A 81 15.03 2.97 13.39
N SER A 82 16.09 2.52 12.74
CA SER A 82 17.43 2.63 13.27
C SER A 82 18.27 3.27 12.18
N GLN A 83 18.57 4.56 12.41
CA GLN A 83 19.51 5.41 11.68
C GLN A 83 19.06 5.90 10.29
N GLN A 84 18.44 7.08 10.25
CA GLN A 84 18.66 7.98 9.10
C GLN A 84 18.75 9.43 9.56
N ALA A 85 19.89 10.02 9.20
CA ALA A 85 20.35 11.39 9.40
C ALA A 85 19.40 12.42 8.70
N PRO A 86 19.64 13.74 8.83
CA PRO A 86 18.63 14.76 8.53
C PRO A 86 18.13 14.71 7.09
N LEU A 87 16.84 15.04 6.98
CA LEU A 87 16.02 15.15 5.78
C LEU A 87 16.77 15.81 4.61
N GLN A 88 16.93 15.09 3.50
CA GLN A 88 17.15 15.70 2.19
C GLN A 88 15.79 15.87 1.50
N PRO A 89 15.36 17.09 1.18
CA PRO A 89 14.13 17.34 0.45
C PRO A 89 14.43 17.44 -1.06
N ASP A 90 14.43 16.33 -1.79
CA ASP A 90 14.45 16.37 -3.26
C ASP A 90 13.94 15.04 -3.86
N ILE A 91 12.62 14.81 -3.80
CA ILE A 91 11.98 13.83 -4.69
C ILE A 91 11.17 14.59 -5.73
N LYS A 92 11.74 14.71 -6.93
CA LYS A 92 11.07 15.21 -8.13
C LYS A 92 10.00 14.20 -8.57
N PRO A 93 8.75 14.62 -8.86
CA PRO A 93 7.61 13.73 -9.12
C PRO A 93 7.60 13.12 -10.55
N GLU A 94 8.75 12.84 -11.16
CA GLU A 94 8.81 12.49 -12.59
C GLU A 94 8.84 10.98 -12.90
N LYS A 95 8.79 10.10 -11.90
CA LYS A 95 8.91 8.64 -12.14
C LYS A 95 7.59 7.85 -12.13
N CYS A 96 6.45 8.53 -12.02
CA CYS A 96 5.14 7.90 -12.18
C CYS A 96 4.51 8.32 -13.51
N LYS A 97 5.05 7.85 -14.63
CA LYS A 97 4.36 7.95 -15.93
C LYS A 97 3.88 6.56 -16.35
N THR A 98 2.62 6.56 -16.73
CA THR A 98 1.73 5.48 -17.19
C THR A 98 2.29 4.74 -18.40
#